data_AF-A0A2V6AXG6-F1
#
_entry.id   AF-A0A2V6AXG6-F1
#
_cell.length_a   1.000
_cell.length_b   1.000
_cell.length_c   1.000
_cell.angle_alpha   90.00
_cell.angle_beta   90.00
_cell.angle_gamma   90.00
#
_symmetry.space_group_name_H-M   'P 1'
#
loop_
_entity.id
_entity.type
_entity.pdbx_description
1 polymer ?
#
loop_
_entity_poly.entity_id
_entity_poly.type
_entity_poly.pdbx_seq_one_letter_code
_entity_poly.pdbx_strand_id
1 'polypeptide(L)' 'MRRAIYPGSFDPVTNGHLDVIERARKLFDEVVVAVAHND' A
#
# COMPACT_ATOMS: atom_id res chain seq x y z
N MET A 1 12.96 12.21 -5.52
CA MET A 1 11.62 11.63 -5.31
C MET A 1 11.79 10.15 -5.00
N ARG A 2 11.49 9.73 -3.77
CA ARG A 2 11.53 8.33 -3.32
C ARG A 2 10.14 7.75 -3.43
N ARG A 3 9.99 6.69 -4.23
CA ARG A 3 8.73 5.98 -4.44
C ARG A 3 8.79 4.59 -3.81
N ALA A 4 7.68 4.17 -3.23
CA ALA A 4 7.46 2.80 -2.74
C ALA A 4 6.27 2.17 -3.46
N ILE A 5 6.28 0.83 -3.53
CA ILE A 5 5.17 0.03 -4.05
C ILE A 5 4.76 -0.94 -2.95
N TYR A 6 3.45 -1.02 -2.68
CA TYR A 6 2.86 -1.97 -1.74
C TYR A 6 1.84 -2.84 -2.49
N PRO A 7 2.27 -4.00 -3.03
CA PRO A 7 1.40 -4.91 -3.74
C PRO A 7 0.64 -5.85 -2.79
N GLY A 8 -0.56 -6.26 -3.19
CA GLY A 8 -1.36 -7.23 -2.44
C GLY A 8 -2.74 -7.47 -3.06
N SER A 9 -3.43 -8.53 -2.62
CA SER A 9 -4.83 -8.79 -3.00
C SER A 9 -5.77 -7.72 -2.43
N PHE A 10 -5.55 -7.30 -1.18
CA PHE A 10 -6.40 -6.33 -0.48
C PHE A 10 -7.91 -6.68 -0.48
N ASP A 11 -8.24 -7.96 -0.56
CA ASP A 11 -9.61 -8.48 -0.50
C ASP A 11 -9.87 -9.25 0.82
N PRO A 12 -10.41 -8.60 1.87
CA PRO A 12 -10.71 -7.17 1.97
C PRO A 12 -9.52 -6.34 2.48
N VAL A 13 -9.62 -5.01 2.33
CA VAL A 13 -8.73 -4.06 3.00
C VAL A 13 -8.98 -4.13 4.51
N THR A 14 -7.91 -4.12 5.31
CA THR A 14 -7.96 -4.16 6.78
C THR A 14 -7.28 -2.92 7.37
N ASN A 15 -7.54 -2.64 8.65
CA ASN A 15 -6.84 -1.58 9.38
C ASN A 15 -5.32 -1.81 9.43
N GLY A 16 -4.85 -3.06 9.36
CA GLY A 16 -3.43 -3.37 9.25
C GLY A 16 -2.81 -2.88 7.92
N HIS A 17 -3.54 -3.00 6.82
CA HIS A 17 -3.10 -2.46 5.51
C HIS A 17 -3.00 -0.93 5.57
N LEU A 18 -4.00 -0.27 6.17
CA LEU A 18 -4.02 1.19 6.31
C LEU A 18 -2.84 1.70 7.17
N ASP A 19 -2.55 0.99 8.26
CA ASP A 19 -1.44 1.30 9.16
C ASP A 19 -0.06 1.15 8.46
N VAL A 20 0.11 0.16 7.58
CA VAL A 20 1.31 0.04 6.72
C VAL A 20 1.41 1.21 5.73
N ILE A 21 0.30 1.59 5.09
CA ILE A 21 0.27 2.73 4.15
C ILE A 21 0.63 4.03 4.86
N GLU A 22 0.08 4.26 6.06
CA GLU A 22 0.33 5.46 6.86
C GLU A 22 1.80 5.58 7.28
N ARG A 23 2.43 4.47 7.68
CA ARG A 23 3.88 4.47 7.96
C ARG A 23 4.70 4.70 6.70
N ALA A 24 4.36 4.07 5.58
CA ALA A 24 5.09 4.22 4.33
C ALA A 24 5.05 5.69 3.83
N ARG A 25 3.90 6.36 3.99
CA ARG A 25 3.74 7.78 3.63
C ARG A 25 4.65 8.74 4.39
N LYS A 26 5.16 8.34 5.56
CA LYS A 26 6.14 9.13 6.34
C LYS A 26 7.59 8.95 5.87
N LEU A 27 7.85 7.91 5.06
CA LEU A 27 9.20 7.53 4.61
C LEU A 27 9.43 7.82 3.13
N PHE A 28 8.37 7.80 2.32
CA PHE A 28 8.41 7.94 0.87
C PHE A 28 7.55 9.12 0.42
N ASP A 29 8.00 9.79 -0.65
CA ASP A 29 7.26 10.90 -1.25
C ASP A 29 5.98 10.40 -1.95
N GLU A 30 6.00 9.15 -2.41
CA GLU A 30 4.87 8.47 -3.06
C GLU A 30 4.85 6.98 -2.70
N VAL A 31 3.66 6.45 -2.43
CA VAL A 31 3.38 5.03 -2.15
C VAL A 31 2.29 4.55 -3.10
N VAL A 32 2.63 3.70 -4.05
CA VAL A 32 1.66 3.09 -4.97
C VAL A 32 1.15 1.79 -4.36
N VAL A 33 -0.16 1.70 -4.13
CA VAL A 33 -0.80 0.46 -3.67
C VAL A 33 -1.25 -0.32 -4.90
N ALA A 34 -0.59 -1.44 -5.19
CA ALA A 34 -0.88 -2.25 -6.36
C ALA A 34 -1.85 -3.38 -5.97
N VAL A 35 -3.14 -3.17 -6.23
CA VAL A 35 -4.20 -4.15 -5.94
C VAL A 35 -4.23 -5.22 -7.02
N ALA A 36 -4.04 -6.48 -6.63
CA ALA A 36 -4.12 -7.60 -7.54
C ALA A 36 -5.56 -7.79 -8.03
N HIS A 37 -5.74 -8.03 -9.32
CA HIS A 37 -7.01 -8.50 -9.87
C HIS A 37 -7.09 -10.00 -9.65
N ASN A 38 -8.11 -10.46 -8.94
CA ASN A 38 -8.40 -11.88 -8.77
C ASN A 38 -9.60 -12.21 -9.67
N ASP A 39 -9.40 -13.09 -10.65
CA ASP A 39 -10.47 -13.66 -11.48
C ASP A 39 -11.16 -14.85 -10.77
#